data_AF-A0A5S4EJG3-F1
#
_entry.id   AF-A0A5S4EJG3-F1
#
_cell.length_a   1.000
_cell.length_b   1.000
_cell.length_c   1.000
_cell.angle_alpha   90.00
_cell.angle_beta   90.00
_cell.angle_gamma   90.00
#
_symmetry.space_group_name_H-M   'P 1'
#
loop_
_entity.id
_entity.type
_entity.pdbx_description
1 polymer ?
#
loop_
_entity_poly.entity_id
_entity_poly.type
_entity_poly.pdbx_seq_one_letter_code
_entity_poly.pdbx_strand_id
1 'polypeptide(L)'
;MDFLSFGGKLAGSRESQAMKDANLQSASARSAGGEAVCRPAFWSAGAHAAAQALGTGSDGLTSAQAEQQLARCGPNVLRGKSEPALIVEFLARFRNPLVLVLLAASGISALTGEEASFLIVVASVTLDFFQEYRAGQAAERLSESVTVRAKVLRNGRETSIAATTVVPGDVIVVAAGDLVPADSVLIEAKDLFVNQSLLTGESFPAEKRAQTPTGASTDPSCASNALFMGTSIISGTGKALVCRTGRSSELGEIGEALGRRAPPTAFEHGTRQFGMLIMRLTVLLVLFVLLVNTLLHRPLLESFLFAIALAVGLTPELLPMIVSVTLSRGALRVARCAWRNMR
;
A
#
# COMPACT_ATOMS: atom_id res chain seq x y z
N MET A 1 57.76 -5.66 51.79
CA MET A 1 56.32 -5.41 51.86
C MET A 1 56.08 -4.08 51.16
N ASP A 2 55.57 -3.93 49.95
CA ASP A 2 54.91 -4.83 49.01
C ASP A 2 55.21 -4.31 47.59
N PHE A 3 55.70 -5.20 46.72
CA PHE A 3 55.92 -4.93 45.29
C PHE A 3 55.10 -5.95 44.47
N LEU A 4 53.81 -6.08 44.80
CA LEU A 4 52.88 -7.02 44.13
C LEU A 4 51.45 -6.45 44.01
N SER A 5 51.30 -5.20 43.57
CA SER A 5 49.96 -4.69 43.22
C SER A 5 50.00 -3.58 42.18
N PHE A 6 50.40 -3.91 40.94
CA PHE A 6 50.14 -3.02 39.79
C PHE A 6 49.88 -3.75 38.46
N GLY A 7 49.86 -5.10 38.46
CA GLY A 7 49.64 -5.91 37.24
C GLY A 7 48.17 -6.24 36.92
N GLY A 8 47.24 -6.07 37.86
CA GLY A 8 45.87 -6.58 37.73
C GLY A 8 44.87 -5.68 36.99
N LYS A 9 45.16 -4.38 36.83
CA LYS A 9 44.16 -3.39 36.34
C LYS A 9 44.22 -3.08 34.85
N LEU A 10 45.28 -3.50 34.15
CA LEU A 10 45.43 -3.31 32.70
C LEU A 10 45.03 -4.54 31.87
N ALA A 11 44.94 -5.72 32.48
CA ALA A 11 44.49 -6.94 31.80
C ALA A 11 42.96 -6.97 31.61
N GLY A 12 42.19 -6.60 32.64
CA GLY A 12 40.71 -6.62 32.59
C GLY A 12 40.07 -5.62 31.61
N SER A 13 40.74 -4.49 31.30
CA SER A 13 40.24 -3.52 30.31
C SER A 13 40.40 -4.02 28.88
N ARG A 14 41.47 -4.76 28.58
CA ARG A 14 41.72 -5.30 27.23
C ARG A 14 40.82 -6.49 26.92
N GLU A 15 40.53 -7.35 27.90
CA GLU A 15 39.56 -8.44 27.72
C GLU A 15 38.12 -7.91 27.64
N SER A 16 37.77 -6.87 28.38
CA SER A 16 36.44 -6.24 28.29
C SER A 16 36.20 -5.51 26.97
N GLN A 17 37.25 -4.90 26.37
CA GLN A 17 37.18 -4.31 25.03
C GLN A 17 37.17 -5.39 23.93
N ALA A 18 38.01 -6.42 24.02
CA ALA A 18 37.98 -7.53 23.07
C ALA A 18 36.63 -8.27 23.06
N MET A 19 35.99 -8.42 24.23
CA MET A 19 34.67 -9.04 24.33
C MET A 19 33.53 -8.12 23.85
N LYS A 20 33.67 -6.79 23.95
CA LYS A 20 32.73 -5.84 23.34
C LYS A 20 32.86 -5.81 21.82
N ASP A 21 34.08 -5.85 21.29
CA ASP A 21 34.34 -5.85 19.85
C ASP A 21 33.90 -7.17 19.19
N ALA A 22 34.12 -8.31 19.86
CA ALA A 22 33.58 -9.60 19.43
C ALA A 22 32.04 -9.63 19.49
N ASN A 23 31.42 -8.98 20.48
CA ASN A 23 29.97 -8.92 20.58
C ASN A 23 29.36 -7.97 19.51
N LEU A 24 30.03 -6.86 19.18
CA LEU A 24 29.65 -5.96 18.07
C LEU A 24 29.77 -6.65 16.71
N GLN A 25 30.81 -7.45 16.49
CA GLN A 25 30.96 -8.26 15.27
C GLN A 25 29.92 -9.39 15.21
N SER A 26 29.60 -10.03 16.35
CA SER A 26 28.57 -11.07 16.40
C SER A 26 27.13 -10.53 16.34
N ALA A 27 26.91 -9.24 16.67
CA ALA A 27 25.63 -8.55 16.51
C ALA A 27 25.41 -8.10 15.06
N SER A 28 26.47 -7.67 14.37
CA SER A 28 26.47 -7.45 12.92
C SER A 28 26.24 -8.73 12.12
N ALA A 29 26.79 -9.87 12.57
CA ALA A 29 26.57 -11.17 11.93
C ALA A 29 25.18 -11.78 12.21
N ARG A 30 24.46 -11.33 13.26
CA ARG A 30 23.15 -11.89 13.65
C ARG A 30 21.93 -11.17 13.06
N SER A 31 22.12 -10.05 12.36
CA SER A 31 21.06 -9.45 11.51
C SER A 31 21.02 -10.04 10.09
N ALA A 32 21.97 -10.91 9.73
CA ALA A 32 22.01 -11.63 8.45
C ALA A 32 21.21 -12.96 8.46
N GLY A 33 20.18 -13.05 9.30
CA GLY A 33 19.38 -14.25 9.55
C GLY A 33 18.03 -14.28 8.83
N GLY A 34 17.95 -13.70 7.63
CA GLY A 34 16.90 -14.00 6.66
C GLY A 34 17.59 -14.34 5.36
N GLU A 35 17.34 -15.51 4.79
CA GLU A 35 17.76 -15.86 3.44
C GLU A 35 17.06 -14.89 2.45
N ALA A 36 17.56 -13.66 2.37
CA ALA A 36 17.42 -12.85 1.19
C ALA A 36 18.16 -13.62 0.12
N VAL A 37 17.41 -14.30 -0.74
CA VAL A 37 17.91 -14.79 -2.03
C VAL A 37 18.62 -13.59 -2.65
N CYS A 38 19.95 -13.58 -2.57
CA CYS A 38 20.78 -12.45 -2.99
C CYS A 38 20.74 -12.43 -4.52
N ARG A 39 19.65 -11.88 -5.06
CA ARG A 39 19.49 -11.69 -6.49
C ARG A 39 20.57 -10.71 -6.89
N PRO A 40 21.41 -11.03 -7.90
CA PRO A 40 22.42 -10.10 -8.35
C PRO A 40 21.74 -8.77 -8.70
N ALA A 41 22.34 -7.69 -8.22
CA ALA A 41 21.90 -6.33 -8.53
C ALA A 41 21.77 -6.18 -10.05
N PHE A 42 20.60 -5.76 -10.54
CA PHE A 42 20.32 -5.78 -11.98
C PHE A 42 21.28 -4.88 -12.78
N TRP A 43 21.83 -3.84 -12.12
CA TRP A 43 22.79 -2.89 -12.66
C TRP A 43 24.23 -3.40 -12.73
N SER A 44 24.53 -4.54 -12.08
CA SER A 44 25.86 -5.19 -12.18
C SER A 44 26.09 -5.82 -13.54
N ALA A 45 25.00 -6.22 -14.22
CA ALA A 45 25.04 -6.66 -15.61
C ALA A 45 24.93 -5.42 -16.52
N GLY A 46 25.82 -5.31 -17.51
CA GLY A 46 25.72 -4.26 -18.52
C GLY A 46 24.44 -4.39 -19.35
N ALA A 47 24.01 -3.29 -20.00
CA ALA A 47 22.76 -3.24 -20.78
C ALA A 47 22.65 -4.38 -21.82
N HIS A 48 23.77 -4.76 -22.46
CA HIS A 48 23.79 -5.84 -23.45
C HIS A 48 23.52 -7.22 -22.82
N ALA A 49 24.08 -7.50 -21.64
CA ALA A 49 23.85 -8.75 -20.93
C ALA A 49 22.41 -8.84 -20.40
N ALA A 50 21.88 -7.72 -19.89
CA ALA A 50 20.48 -7.63 -19.47
C ALA A 50 19.50 -7.82 -20.65
N ALA A 51 19.82 -7.25 -21.82
CA ALA A 51 19.05 -7.41 -23.05
C ALA A 51 19.01 -8.88 -23.50
N GLN A 52 20.16 -9.57 -23.49
CA GLN A 52 20.23 -11.00 -23.80
C GLN A 52 19.43 -11.85 -22.82
N ALA A 53 19.54 -11.59 -21.51
CA ALA A 53 18.79 -12.33 -20.48
C ALA A 53 17.26 -12.17 -20.61
N LEU A 54 16.81 -11.00 -21.07
CA LEU A 54 15.39 -10.70 -21.28
C LEU A 54 14.91 -11.04 -22.70
N GLY A 55 15.79 -11.50 -23.59
CA GLY A 55 15.45 -11.83 -24.98
C GLY A 55 15.00 -10.64 -25.81
N THR A 56 15.52 -9.44 -25.53
CA THR A 56 15.12 -8.17 -26.15
C THR A 56 16.31 -7.48 -26.83
N GLY A 57 16.02 -6.68 -27.86
CA GLY A 57 17.01 -5.92 -28.63
C GLY A 57 17.05 -4.44 -28.24
N SER A 58 17.97 -3.68 -28.84
CA SER A 58 18.04 -2.22 -28.69
C SER A 58 16.80 -1.48 -29.22
N ASP A 59 16.07 -2.11 -30.13
CA ASP A 59 14.89 -1.54 -30.80
C ASP A 59 13.58 -1.74 -30.00
N GLY A 60 13.70 -2.32 -28.79
CA GLY A 60 12.59 -2.59 -27.88
C GLY A 60 11.76 -3.82 -28.26
N LEU A 61 10.70 -4.05 -27.50
CA LEU A 61 9.80 -5.19 -27.69
C LEU A 61 8.77 -4.93 -28.80
N THR A 62 8.27 -6.00 -29.41
CA THR A 62 7.04 -5.90 -30.21
C THR A 62 5.80 -5.79 -29.31
N SER A 63 4.71 -5.23 -29.82
CA SER A 63 3.46 -5.13 -29.04
C SER A 63 2.97 -6.50 -28.55
N ALA A 64 3.09 -7.53 -29.38
CA ALA A 64 2.68 -8.89 -29.02
C ALA A 64 3.55 -9.50 -27.91
N GLN A 65 4.88 -9.29 -27.97
CA GLN A 65 5.78 -9.73 -26.90
C GLN A 65 5.52 -8.99 -25.60
N ALA A 66 5.23 -7.69 -25.67
CA ALA A 66 4.90 -6.90 -24.49
C ALA A 66 3.60 -7.36 -23.83
N GLU A 67 2.56 -7.69 -24.60
CA GLU A 67 1.32 -8.27 -24.07
C GLU A 67 1.55 -9.64 -23.42
N GLN A 68 2.38 -10.50 -24.04
CA GLN A 68 2.73 -11.79 -23.47
C GLN A 68 3.51 -11.64 -22.16
N GLN A 69 4.42 -10.67 -22.07
CA GLN A 69 5.15 -10.36 -20.84
C GLN A 69 4.25 -9.75 -19.78
N LEU A 70 3.28 -8.91 -20.16
CA LEU A 70 2.30 -8.35 -19.22
C LEU A 70 1.45 -9.45 -18.61
N ALA A 71 1.04 -10.45 -19.41
CA ALA A 71 0.30 -11.61 -18.92
C ALA A 71 1.12 -12.49 -17.97
N ARG A 72 2.45 -12.56 -18.14
CA ARG A 72 3.37 -13.37 -17.30
C ARG A 72 3.79 -12.67 -16.02
N CYS A 73 4.21 -11.41 -16.11
CA CYS A 73 4.77 -10.64 -15.00
C CYS A 73 3.70 -9.87 -14.22
N GLY A 74 2.54 -9.64 -14.82
CA GLY A 74 1.50 -8.78 -14.27
C GLY A 74 1.77 -7.28 -14.48
N PRO A 75 0.82 -6.42 -14.09
CA PRO A 75 0.95 -4.97 -14.26
C PRO A 75 2.06 -4.36 -13.39
N ASN A 76 2.67 -3.29 -13.87
CA ASN A 76 3.67 -2.49 -13.16
C ASN A 76 3.03 -1.62 -12.08
N VAL A 77 2.67 -2.25 -10.96
CA VAL A 77 2.09 -1.60 -9.78
C VAL A 77 2.81 -2.03 -8.50
N LEU A 78 3.11 -1.05 -7.63
CA LEU A 78 3.80 -1.28 -6.35
C LEU A 78 2.93 -2.07 -5.36
N ARG A 79 1.62 -1.82 -5.37
CA ARG A 79 0.63 -2.58 -4.59
C ARG A 79 -0.38 -3.17 -5.55
N GLY A 80 -0.46 -4.49 -5.58
CA GLY A 80 -1.62 -5.14 -6.15
C GLY A 80 -2.84 -4.76 -5.31
N LYS A 81 -3.83 -4.09 -5.90
CA LYS A 81 -5.18 -4.12 -5.34
C LYS A 81 -5.67 -5.56 -5.51
N SER A 82 -5.45 -6.41 -4.53
CA SER A 82 -6.36 -7.54 -4.34
C SER A 82 -7.67 -6.94 -3.87
N GLU A 83 -8.48 -6.48 -4.81
CA GLU A 83 -9.86 -6.17 -4.48
C GLU A 83 -10.47 -7.47 -3.95
N PRO A 84 -11.01 -7.47 -2.72
CA PRO A 84 -11.76 -8.63 -2.27
C PRO A 84 -12.86 -8.87 -3.30
N ALA A 85 -13.07 -10.13 -3.68
CA ALA A 85 -14.14 -10.45 -4.62
C ALA A 85 -15.44 -9.82 -4.13
N LEU A 86 -16.24 -9.22 -5.03
CA LEU A 86 -17.49 -8.53 -4.70
C LEU A 86 -18.41 -9.35 -3.78
N ILE A 87 -18.36 -10.67 -3.94
CA ILE A 87 -19.09 -11.65 -3.11
C ILE A 87 -18.59 -11.63 -1.66
N VAL A 88 -17.28 -11.53 -1.41
CA VAL A 88 -16.69 -11.46 -0.07
C VAL A 88 -17.07 -10.15 0.62
N GLU A 89 -17.11 -9.04 -0.13
CA GLU A 89 -17.51 -7.73 0.40
C GLU A 89 -19.01 -7.68 0.74
N PHE A 90 -19.84 -8.28 -0.12
CA PHE A 90 -21.26 -8.48 0.15
C PHE A 90 -21.48 -9.39 1.37
N LEU A 91 -20.77 -10.52 1.46
CA LEU A 91 -20.90 -11.46 2.59
C LEU A 91 -20.39 -10.86 3.90
N ALA A 92 -19.40 -9.97 3.85
CA ALA A 92 -18.93 -9.23 5.02
C ALA A 92 -20.02 -8.32 5.61
N ARG A 93 -21.00 -7.85 4.83
CA ARG A 93 -22.14 -7.09 5.38
C ARG A 93 -23.04 -7.92 6.29
N PHE A 94 -23.11 -9.25 6.11
CA PHE A 94 -23.82 -10.13 7.05
C PHE A 94 -23.13 -10.26 8.41
N ARG A 95 -21.89 -9.79 8.57
CA ARG A 95 -21.25 -9.64 9.89
C ARG A 95 -21.67 -8.36 10.60
N ASN A 96 -22.38 -7.45 9.95
CA ASN A 96 -22.88 -6.25 10.61
C ASN A 96 -24.04 -6.63 11.56
N PRO A 97 -23.89 -6.41 12.88
CA PRO A 97 -24.91 -6.79 13.86
C PRO A 97 -26.27 -6.15 13.59
N LEU A 98 -26.32 -4.95 12.98
CA LEU A 98 -27.57 -4.28 12.64
C LEU A 98 -28.30 -4.99 11.49
N VAL A 99 -27.56 -5.42 10.46
CA VAL A 99 -28.12 -6.20 9.33
C VAL A 99 -28.64 -7.55 9.82
N LEU A 100 -27.93 -8.22 10.73
CA LEU A 100 -28.38 -9.48 11.34
C LEU A 100 -29.67 -9.30 12.16
N VAL A 101 -29.76 -8.22 12.93
CA VAL A 101 -30.96 -7.91 13.72
C VAL A 101 -32.16 -7.60 12.81
N LEU A 102 -31.95 -6.83 11.74
CA LEU A 102 -33.00 -6.53 10.74
C LEU A 102 -33.46 -7.79 10.01
N LEU A 103 -32.54 -8.66 9.58
CA LEU A 103 -32.87 -9.92 8.94
C LEU A 103 -33.62 -10.86 9.89
N ALA A 104 -33.26 -10.91 11.17
CA ALA A 104 -33.96 -11.70 12.18
C ALA A 104 -35.39 -11.17 12.42
N ALA A 105 -35.56 -9.85 12.58
CA ALA A 105 -36.88 -9.22 12.76
C ALA A 105 -37.80 -9.45 11.57
N SER A 106 -37.24 -9.24 10.38
CA SER A 106 -37.88 -9.44 9.08
C SER A 106 -38.33 -10.90 8.89
N GLY A 107 -37.47 -11.87 9.21
CA GLY A 107 -37.81 -13.29 9.15
C GLY A 107 -38.93 -13.69 10.12
N ILE A 108 -38.94 -13.14 11.34
CA ILE A 108 -40.01 -13.38 12.31
C ILE A 108 -41.34 -12.77 11.83
N SER A 109 -41.32 -11.56 11.28
CA SER A 109 -42.51 -10.89 10.72
C SER A 109 -43.08 -11.66 9.51
N ALA A 110 -42.23 -12.21 8.64
CA ALA A 110 -42.65 -13.07 7.53
C ALA A 110 -43.37 -14.35 8.01
N LEU A 111 -42.85 -14.99 9.06
CA LEU A 111 -43.51 -16.16 9.69
C LEU A 111 -44.89 -15.82 10.27
N THR A 112 -45.16 -14.55 10.54
CA THR A 112 -46.45 -14.06 11.07
C THR A 112 -47.43 -13.68 9.95
N GLY A 113 -47.05 -13.85 8.68
CA GLY A 113 -47.90 -13.64 7.49
C GLY A 113 -47.70 -12.30 6.77
N GLU A 114 -46.78 -11.45 7.23
CA GLU A 114 -46.46 -10.16 6.60
C GLU A 114 -45.25 -10.27 5.67
N GLU A 115 -45.42 -10.92 4.52
CA GLU A 115 -44.34 -11.11 3.55
C GLU A 115 -43.80 -9.79 2.96
N ALA A 116 -44.62 -8.74 2.96
CA ALA A 116 -44.24 -7.40 2.49
C ALA A 116 -43.12 -6.78 3.34
N SER A 117 -43.16 -6.98 4.66
CA SER A 117 -42.15 -6.47 5.60
C SER A 117 -40.78 -7.09 5.31
N PHE A 118 -40.74 -8.36 4.90
CA PHE A 118 -39.50 -9.03 4.55
C PHE A 118 -38.86 -8.51 3.26
N LEU A 119 -39.68 -8.33 2.23
CA LEU A 119 -39.24 -7.78 0.95
C LEU A 119 -38.70 -6.36 1.09
N ILE A 120 -39.34 -5.51 1.90
CA ILE A 120 -38.90 -4.14 2.16
C ILE A 120 -37.51 -4.13 2.81
N VAL A 121 -37.27 -4.96 3.83
CA VAL A 121 -35.98 -5.01 4.53
C VAL A 121 -34.87 -5.52 3.61
N VAL A 122 -35.13 -6.57 2.84
CA VAL A 122 -34.16 -7.11 1.86
C VAL A 122 -33.84 -6.06 0.78
N ALA A 123 -34.85 -5.35 0.28
CA ALA A 123 -34.67 -4.29 -0.71
C ALA A 123 -33.82 -3.13 -0.15
N SER A 124 -34.07 -2.70 1.09
CA SER A 124 -33.30 -1.63 1.75
C SER A 124 -31.82 -2.01 1.93
N VAL A 125 -31.53 -3.21 2.46
CA VAL A 125 -30.14 -3.69 2.62
C VAL A 125 -29.42 -3.79 1.27
N THR A 126 -30.13 -4.22 0.24
CA THR A 126 -29.59 -4.33 -1.12
C THR A 126 -29.34 -2.94 -1.72
N LEU A 127 -30.26 -1.99 -1.55
CA LEU A 127 -30.11 -0.60 -1.99
C LEU A 127 -28.93 0.08 -1.30
N ASP A 128 -28.76 -0.11 0.01
CA ASP A 128 -27.63 0.45 0.77
C ASP A 128 -26.28 -0.14 0.31
N PHE A 129 -26.25 -1.43 -0.06
CA PHE A 129 -25.06 -2.03 -0.66
C PHE A 129 -24.76 -1.41 -2.03
N PHE A 130 -25.78 -1.26 -2.88
CA PHE A 130 -25.61 -0.72 -4.22
C PHE A 130 -25.19 0.76 -4.22
N GLN A 131 -25.71 1.55 -3.26
CA GLN A 131 -25.36 2.96 -3.08
C GLN A 131 -23.90 3.11 -2.65
N GLU A 132 -23.45 2.33 -1.67
CA GLU A 132 -22.07 2.35 -1.19
C GLU A 132 -21.09 1.91 -2.29
N TYR A 133 -21.42 0.83 -3.00
CA TYR A 133 -20.60 0.32 -4.09
C TYR A 133 -20.46 1.33 -5.23
N ARG A 134 -21.55 2.02 -5.59
CA ARG A 134 -21.54 3.07 -6.61
C ARG A 134 -20.72 4.29 -6.17
N ALA A 135 -20.78 4.65 -4.89
CA ALA A 135 -19.99 5.74 -4.32
C ALA A 135 -18.48 5.41 -4.35
N GLY A 136 -18.12 4.17 -3.99
CA GLY A 136 -16.74 3.67 -4.09
C GLY A 136 -16.18 3.71 -5.52
N GLN A 137 -16.96 3.25 -6.50
CA GLN A 137 -16.54 3.28 -7.92
C GLN A 137 -16.29 4.69 -8.48
N ALA A 138 -17.02 5.71 -8.01
CA ALA A 138 -16.79 7.08 -8.46
C ALA A 138 -15.43 7.62 -7.99
N ALA A 139 -15.01 7.27 -6.76
CA ALA A 139 -13.70 7.59 -6.24
C ALA A 139 -12.57 6.80 -6.93
N GLU A 140 -12.82 5.51 -7.23
CA GLU A 140 -11.91 4.62 -7.96
C GLU A 140 -11.60 5.16 -9.37
N ARG A 141 -12.64 5.51 -10.16
CA ARG A 141 -12.48 6.07 -11.51
C ARG A 141 -11.74 7.41 -11.54
N LEU A 142 -11.91 8.24 -10.50
CA LEU A 142 -11.15 9.47 -10.37
C LEU A 142 -9.67 9.18 -10.10
N SER A 143 -9.35 8.14 -9.31
CA SER A 143 -7.97 7.68 -9.11
C SER A 143 -7.34 7.13 -10.39
N GLU A 144 -8.09 6.40 -11.22
CA GLU A 144 -7.61 5.85 -12.50
C GLU A 144 -7.33 6.96 -13.54
N SER A 145 -8.06 8.08 -13.46
CA SER A 145 -7.91 9.22 -14.38
C SER A 145 -6.58 9.98 -14.25
N VAL A 146 -5.76 9.66 -13.25
CA VAL A 146 -4.40 10.21 -13.02
C VAL A 146 -3.33 9.17 -13.39
N THR A 147 -3.55 8.40 -14.47
CA THR A 147 -2.56 7.40 -14.91
C THR A 147 -1.33 8.10 -15.50
N VAL A 148 -0.20 7.99 -14.79
CA VAL A 148 1.11 8.43 -15.28
C VAL A 148 1.43 7.69 -16.58
N ARG A 149 1.80 8.43 -17.63
CA ARG A 149 2.21 7.85 -18.91
C ARG A 149 3.73 7.73 -19.00
N ALA A 150 4.21 6.70 -19.68
CA ALA A 150 5.61 6.48 -19.99
C ALA A 150 5.82 6.42 -21.50
N LYS A 151 6.97 6.91 -21.99
CA LYS A 151 7.39 6.72 -23.38
C LYS A 151 8.23 5.46 -23.48
N VAL A 152 7.82 4.53 -24.34
CA VAL A 152 8.54 3.29 -24.61
C VAL A 152 8.79 3.12 -26.10
N LEU A 153 9.87 2.43 -26.45
CA LEU A 153 10.16 2.01 -27.81
C LEU A 153 9.53 0.62 -28.01
N ARG A 154 8.46 0.56 -28.83
CA ARG A 154 7.82 -0.71 -29.22
C ARG A 154 7.66 -0.76 -30.73
N ASN A 155 7.97 -1.91 -31.33
CA ASN A 155 8.06 -2.09 -32.79
C ASN A 155 8.97 -1.02 -33.45
N GLY A 156 10.07 -0.64 -32.80
CA GLY A 156 10.99 0.39 -33.29
C GLY A 156 10.45 1.82 -33.31
N ARG A 157 9.28 2.10 -32.70
CA ARG A 157 8.68 3.44 -32.63
C ARG A 157 8.41 3.86 -31.20
N GLU A 158 8.67 5.13 -30.90
CA GLU A 158 8.33 5.71 -29.60
C GLU A 158 6.81 5.81 -29.46
N THR A 159 6.27 5.17 -28.43
CA THR A 159 4.84 5.13 -28.12
C THR A 159 4.64 5.51 -26.67
N SER A 160 3.66 6.38 -26.40
CA SER A 160 3.26 6.69 -25.04
C SER A 160 2.24 5.66 -24.54
N ILE A 161 2.57 4.94 -23.48
CA ILE A 161 1.72 3.93 -22.84
C ILE A 161 1.45 4.29 -21.37
N ALA A 162 0.50 3.61 -20.74
CA ALA A 162 0.31 3.73 -19.29
C ALA A 162 1.54 3.16 -18.55
N ALA A 163 2.03 3.83 -17.51
CA ALA A 163 3.17 3.33 -16.73
C ALA A 163 2.88 1.94 -16.11
N THR A 164 1.61 1.62 -15.87
CA THR A 164 1.14 0.32 -15.37
C THR A 164 1.29 -0.83 -16.37
N THR A 165 1.46 -0.56 -17.66
CA THR A 165 1.63 -1.57 -18.71
C THR A 165 3.06 -1.69 -19.22
N VAL A 166 4.01 -1.03 -18.56
CA VAL A 166 5.45 -1.20 -18.77
C VAL A 166 5.87 -2.57 -18.24
N VAL A 167 6.64 -3.32 -19.02
CA VAL A 167 7.05 -4.69 -18.68
C VAL A 167 8.57 -4.86 -18.74
N PRO A 168 9.14 -5.86 -18.03
CA PRO A 168 10.55 -6.21 -18.18
C PRO A 168 10.88 -6.54 -19.64
N GLY A 169 11.90 -5.87 -20.17
CA GLY A 169 12.34 -5.95 -21.56
C GLY A 169 11.93 -4.76 -22.43
N ASP A 170 11.01 -3.90 -21.98
CA ASP A 170 10.71 -2.64 -22.66
C ASP A 170 11.93 -1.71 -22.64
N VAL A 171 12.11 -0.93 -23.70
CA VAL A 171 13.07 0.18 -23.71
C VAL A 171 12.31 1.47 -23.46
N ILE A 172 12.58 2.13 -22.35
CA ILE A 172 11.98 3.41 -21.98
C ILE A 172 12.83 4.57 -22.51
N VAL A 173 12.16 5.64 -22.93
CA VAL A 173 12.79 6.91 -23.31
C VAL A 173 12.41 7.94 -22.27
N VAL A 174 13.42 8.54 -21.64
CA VAL A 174 13.24 9.53 -20.56
C VAL A 174 13.87 10.86 -20.93
N ALA A 175 13.21 11.94 -20.54
CA ALA A 175 13.70 13.31 -20.69
C ALA A 175 13.51 14.10 -19.40
N ALA A 176 14.14 15.27 -19.33
CA ALA A 176 13.98 16.21 -18.22
C ALA A 176 12.50 16.46 -17.87
N GLY A 177 12.15 16.30 -16.59
CA GLY A 177 10.78 16.43 -16.07
C GLY A 177 9.99 15.11 -16.02
N ASP A 178 10.46 14.05 -16.69
CA ASP A 178 9.79 12.75 -16.63
C ASP A 178 10.09 12.02 -15.31
N LEU A 179 9.13 11.21 -14.87
CA LEU A 179 9.33 10.23 -13.80
C LEU A 179 9.77 8.89 -14.39
N VAL A 180 10.71 8.23 -13.74
CA VAL A 180 11.16 6.90 -14.15
C VAL A 180 10.07 5.86 -13.82
N PRO A 181 9.50 5.17 -14.82
CA PRO A 181 8.33 4.30 -14.62
C PRO A 181 8.67 2.95 -14.01
N ALA A 182 9.92 2.47 -14.16
CA ALA A 182 10.36 1.16 -13.72
C ALA A 182 11.90 1.12 -13.58
N ASP A 183 12.40 0.14 -12.83
CA ASP A 183 13.84 -0.05 -12.63
C ASP A 183 14.48 -0.54 -13.92
N SER A 184 15.50 0.19 -14.37
CA SER A 184 16.05 0.04 -15.71
C SER A 184 17.55 0.32 -15.79
N VAL A 185 18.22 -0.31 -16.75
CA VAL A 185 19.64 -0.11 -17.05
C VAL A 185 19.79 0.77 -18.28
N LEU A 186 20.63 1.79 -18.20
CA LEU A 186 20.87 2.75 -19.27
C LEU A 186 21.57 2.09 -20.47
N ILE A 187 20.99 2.31 -21.65
CA ILE A 187 21.56 1.99 -22.96
C ILE A 187 22.26 3.23 -23.52
N GLU A 188 21.61 4.39 -23.39
CA GLU A 188 22.11 5.69 -23.86
C GLU A 188 21.80 6.75 -22.80
N ALA A 189 22.74 7.67 -22.56
CA ALA A 189 22.55 8.80 -21.66
C ALA A 189 23.26 10.03 -22.23
N LYS A 190 22.58 11.17 -22.23
CA LYS A 190 23.12 12.47 -22.63
C LYS A 190 22.81 13.49 -21.56
N ASP A 191 23.85 13.95 -20.85
CA ASP A 191 23.78 14.92 -19.75
C ASP A 191 22.66 14.60 -18.74
N LEU A 192 22.52 13.30 -18.41
CA LEU A 192 21.41 12.77 -17.64
C LEU A 192 21.67 12.90 -16.14
N PHE A 193 20.88 13.75 -15.48
CA PHE A 193 20.92 13.93 -14.03
C PHE A 193 19.58 13.52 -13.42
N VAL A 194 19.63 12.76 -12.34
CA VAL A 194 18.46 12.15 -11.70
C VAL A 194 18.38 12.52 -10.23
N ASN A 195 17.20 12.88 -9.77
CA ASN A 195 16.91 13.04 -8.36
C ASN A 195 16.58 11.68 -7.74
N GLN A 196 17.49 11.16 -6.93
CA GLN A 196 17.35 9.88 -6.24
C GLN A 196 16.98 10.04 -4.75
N SER A 197 16.62 11.24 -4.29
CA SER A 197 16.27 11.52 -2.89
C SER A 197 15.22 10.55 -2.32
N LEU A 198 14.30 10.06 -3.14
CA LEU A 198 13.28 9.08 -2.72
C LEU A 198 13.85 7.72 -2.30
N LEU A 199 14.98 7.29 -2.87
CA LEU A 199 15.62 6.01 -2.54
C LEU A 199 16.84 6.18 -1.62
N THR A 200 17.65 7.20 -1.84
CA THR A 200 18.92 7.38 -1.09
C THR A 200 18.82 8.39 0.05
N GLY A 201 17.80 9.25 0.07
CA GLY A 201 17.72 10.39 0.98
C GLY A 201 18.62 11.58 0.62
N GLU A 202 19.50 11.41 -0.37
CA GLU A 202 20.42 12.45 -0.82
C GLU A 202 19.73 13.42 -1.79
N SER A 203 19.81 14.72 -1.51
CA SER A 203 19.16 15.76 -2.32
C SER A 203 19.97 16.18 -3.55
N PHE A 204 21.24 15.75 -3.65
CA PHE A 204 22.10 16.13 -4.76
C PHE A 204 21.75 15.32 -6.03
N PRO A 205 21.65 15.99 -7.20
CA PRO A 205 21.45 15.32 -8.48
C PRO A 205 22.57 14.32 -8.75
N ALA A 206 22.21 13.06 -9.03
CA ALA A 206 23.17 12.05 -9.40
C ALA A 206 23.33 12.00 -10.91
N GLU A 207 24.57 12.08 -11.39
CA GLU A 207 24.89 11.90 -12.79
C GLU A 207 24.79 10.41 -13.19
N LYS A 208 24.19 10.14 -14.35
CA LYS A 208 24.00 8.79 -14.87
C LYS A 208 24.65 8.60 -16.23
N ARG A 209 25.28 7.45 -16.44
CA ARG A 209 26.05 7.10 -17.66
C ARG A 209 25.76 5.67 -18.09
N ALA A 210 25.70 5.41 -19.40
CA ALA A 210 25.44 4.08 -19.93
C ALA A 210 26.61 3.07 -19.78
N GLN A 211 27.75 3.49 -19.22
CA GLN A 211 28.90 2.63 -19.00
C GLN A 211 28.66 1.69 -17.82
N THR A 212 29.02 0.41 -17.99
CA THR A 212 28.90 -0.58 -16.89
C THR A 212 29.86 -0.20 -15.76
N PRO A 213 29.40 -0.10 -14.50
CA PRO A 213 30.24 0.28 -13.38
C PRO A 213 31.41 -0.70 -13.19
N THR A 214 32.60 -0.16 -12.96
CA THR A 214 33.79 -0.91 -12.55
C THR A 214 33.70 -1.21 -11.05
N GLY A 215 32.95 -2.26 -10.71
CA GLY A 215 32.80 -2.73 -9.33
C GLY A 215 31.39 -3.26 -9.07
N ALA A 216 31.29 -4.49 -8.56
CA ALA A 216 30.02 -5.07 -8.16
C ALA A 216 29.59 -4.52 -6.79
N SER A 217 29.16 -3.26 -6.75
CA SER A 217 28.48 -2.71 -5.57
C SER A 217 27.00 -3.08 -5.61
N THR A 218 26.51 -3.63 -4.50
CA THR A 218 25.09 -3.90 -4.26
C THR A 218 24.33 -2.66 -3.79
N ASP A 219 25.00 -1.53 -3.57
CA ASP A 219 24.36 -0.28 -3.16
C ASP A 219 23.77 0.47 -4.37
N PRO A 220 22.44 0.74 -4.38
CA PRO A 220 21.79 1.55 -5.41
C PRO A 220 22.42 2.94 -5.62
N SER A 221 23.01 3.53 -4.56
CA SER A 221 23.67 4.84 -4.63
C SER A 221 24.85 4.85 -5.61
N CYS A 222 25.52 3.70 -5.75
CA CYS A 222 26.71 3.51 -6.58
C CYS A 222 26.36 3.14 -8.04
N ALA A 223 25.08 2.90 -8.35
CA ALA A 223 24.63 2.44 -9.66
C ALA A 223 24.51 3.61 -10.66
N SER A 224 25.61 4.02 -11.27
CA SER A 224 25.65 5.12 -12.24
C SER A 224 24.95 4.78 -13.58
N ASN A 225 24.78 3.49 -13.89
CA ASN A 225 24.12 3.00 -15.10
C ASN A 225 22.65 2.62 -14.90
N ALA A 226 22.07 2.85 -13.74
CA ALA A 226 20.71 2.44 -13.42
C ALA A 226 19.78 3.62 -13.18
N LEU A 227 18.54 3.48 -13.60
CA LEU A 227 17.42 4.34 -13.22
C LEU A 227 16.47 3.52 -12.33
N PHE A 228 15.95 4.17 -11.29
CA PHE A 228 15.09 3.53 -10.31
C PHE A 228 13.68 4.11 -10.38
N MET A 229 12.69 3.25 -10.21
CA MET A 229 11.27 3.63 -10.25
C MET A 229 10.97 4.76 -9.26
N GLY A 230 10.21 5.75 -9.72
CA GLY A 230 9.75 6.89 -8.91
C GLY A 230 10.76 8.03 -8.81
N THR A 231 12.01 7.83 -9.23
CA THR A 231 12.99 8.93 -9.35
C THR A 231 12.62 9.88 -10.49
N SER A 232 13.00 11.16 -10.37
CA SER A 232 12.69 12.18 -11.38
C SER A 232 13.93 12.60 -12.16
N ILE A 233 13.79 12.79 -13.47
CA ILE A 233 14.86 13.29 -14.33
C ILE A 233 14.94 14.81 -14.22
N ILE A 234 16.08 15.34 -13.81
CA ILE A 234 16.31 16.77 -13.64
C ILE A 234 16.72 17.41 -14.98
N SER A 235 17.63 16.77 -15.70
CA SER A 235 18.13 17.26 -16.98
C SER A 235 18.60 16.11 -17.88
N GLY A 236 18.72 16.39 -19.17
CA GLY A 236 19.21 15.46 -20.17
C GLY A 236 18.14 14.54 -20.76
N THR A 237 18.61 13.58 -21.55
CA THR A 237 17.78 12.52 -22.14
C THR A 237 18.50 11.18 -22.05
N GLY A 238 17.74 10.09 -22.04
CA GLY A 238 18.30 8.75 -21.99
C GLY A 238 17.35 7.69 -22.54
N LYS A 239 17.93 6.56 -22.94
CA LYS A 239 17.23 5.32 -23.22
C LYS A 239 17.67 4.28 -22.21
N ALA A 240 16.71 3.58 -21.61
CA ALA A 240 17.01 2.56 -20.62
C ALA A 240 16.18 1.30 -20.87
N LEU A 241 16.76 0.14 -20.60
CA LEU A 241 16.11 -1.16 -20.66
C LEU A 241 15.47 -1.47 -19.31
N VAL A 242 14.16 -1.74 -19.29
CA VAL A 242 13.43 -2.12 -18.08
C VAL A 242 13.83 -3.52 -17.65
N CYS A 243 14.34 -3.65 -16.42
CA CYS A 243 14.75 -4.92 -15.83
C CYS A 243 13.78 -5.43 -14.77
N ARG A 244 13.26 -4.54 -13.92
CA ARG A 244 12.33 -4.90 -12.85
C ARG A 244 11.14 -3.93 -12.80
N THR A 245 9.97 -4.47 -12.50
CA THR A 245 8.69 -3.73 -12.47
C THR A 245 7.89 -4.05 -11.20
N GLY A 246 6.99 -3.14 -10.84
CA GLY A 246 6.05 -3.26 -9.74
C GLY A 246 6.72 -3.63 -8.42
N ARG A 247 6.26 -4.72 -7.80
CA ARG A 247 6.79 -5.23 -6.54
C ARG A 247 8.25 -5.69 -6.59
N SER A 248 8.76 -6.01 -7.77
CA SER A 248 10.16 -6.45 -7.94
C SER A 248 11.16 -5.30 -8.09
N SER A 249 10.69 -4.04 -8.16
CA SER A 249 11.58 -2.89 -8.14
C SER A 249 12.18 -2.67 -6.75
N GLU A 250 13.28 -1.93 -6.65
CA GLU A 250 13.90 -1.54 -5.37
C GLU A 250 12.91 -0.80 -4.48
N LEU A 251 12.13 0.13 -5.07
CA LEU A 251 11.06 0.83 -4.35
C LEU A 251 9.92 -0.12 -3.95
N GLY A 252 9.64 -1.14 -4.76
CA GLY A 252 8.67 -2.20 -4.46
C GLY A 252 9.09 -3.07 -3.29
N GLU A 253 10.36 -3.48 -3.24
CA GLU A 253 10.92 -4.30 -2.16
C GLU A 253 10.98 -3.51 -0.84
N ILE A 254 11.44 -2.25 -0.89
CA ILE A 254 11.37 -1.32 0.26
C ILE A 254 9.90 -1.14 0.68
N GLY A 255 9.01 -0.92 -0.29
CA GLY A 255 7.58 -0.75 -0.06
C GLY A 255 6.89 -1.98 0.51
N GLU A 256 7.38 -3.19 0.25
CA GLU A 256 6.89 -4.44 0.81
C GLU A 256 7.43 -4.67 2.23
N ALA A 257 8.70 -4.34 2.48
CA ALA A 257 9.28 -4.33 3.83
C ALA A 257 8.56 -3.33 4.75
N LEU A 258 8.20 -2.16 4.23
CA LEU A 258 7.37 -1.15 4.89
C LEU A 258 5.86 -1.45 4.79
N GLY A 259 5.49 -2.38 3.91
CA GLY A 259 4.12 -2.65 3.45
C GLY A 259 3.26 -3.42 4.44
N ARG A 260 3.76 -3.69 5.64
CA ARG A 260 2.91 -4.06 6.76
C ARG A 260 1.88 -2.95 6.90
N ARG A 261 0.59 -3.33 6.80
CA ARG A 261 -0.56 -2.44 6.96
C ARG A 261 -0.26 -1.49 8.12
N ALA A 262 -0.25 -0.18 7.84
CA ALA A 262 -0.01 0.81 8.87
C ALA A 262 -0.92 0.45 10.05
N PRO A 263 -0.37 0.30 11.27
CA PRO A 263 -1.20 -0.08 12.40
C PRO A 263 -2.35 0.91 12.53
N PRO A 264 -3.55 0.44 12.89
CA PRO A 264 -4.72 1.31 13.00
C PRO A 264 -4.37 2.57 13.79
N THR A 265 -4.80 3.71 13.26
CA THR A 265 -4.45 5.00 13.88
C THR A 265 -5.04 5.07 15.30
N ALA A 266 -4.45 5.90 16.18
CA ALA A 266 -5.01 6.14 17.51
C ALA A 266 -6.48 6.61 17.43
N PHE A 267 -6.82 7.35 16.37
CA PHE A 267 -8.18 7.74 16.05
C PHE A 267 -9.08 6.54 15.71
N GLU A 268 -8.66 5.66 14.81
CA GLU A 268 -9.41 4.42 14.48
C GLU A 268 -9.63 3.53 15.70
N HIS A 269 -8.62 3.40 16.56
CA HIS A 269 -8.75 2.72 17.84
C HIS A 269 -9.81 3.38 18.72
N GLY A 270 -9.79 4.71 18.84
CA GLY A 270 -10.78 5.48 19.58
C GLY A 270 -12.20 5.32 19.01
N THR A 271 -12.38 5.41 17.70
CA THR A 271 -13.67 5.21 17.03
C THR A 271 -14.19 3.79 17.25
N ARG A 272 -13.32 2.78 17.18
CA ARG A 272 -13.71 1.38 17.42
C ARG A 272 -14.10 1.15 18.88
N GLN A 273 -13.36 1.69 19.83
CA GLN A 273 -13.72 1.62 21.26
C GLN A 273 -15.04 2.33 21.54
N PHE A 274 -15.25 3.49 20.96
CA PHE A 274 -16.50 4.23 21.09
C PHE A 274 -17.67 3.47 20.46
N GLY A 275 -17.51 2.92 19.25
CA GLY A 275 -18.51 2.06 18.62
C GLY A 275 -18.83 0.82 19.46
N MET A 276 -17.82 0.19 20.07
CA MET A 276 -18.00 -0.93 21.00
C MET A 276 -18.74 -0.52 22.28
N LEU A 277 -18.48 0.67 22.83
CA LEU A 277 -19.19 1.21 23.98
C LEU A 277 -20.68 1.40 23.66
N ILE A 278 -20.99 2.03 22.54
CA ILE A 278 -22.37 2.24 22.09
C ILE A 278 -23.05 0.89 21.85
N MET A 279 -22.41 -0.05 21.15
CA MET A 279 -22.95 -1.39 20.94
C MET A 279 -23.27 -2.09 22.27
N ARG A 280 -22.37 -2.03 23.26
CA ARG A 280 -22.55 -2.65 24.57
C ARG A 280 -23.71 -2.01 25.34
N LEU A 281 -23.86 -0.69 25.26
CA LEU A 281 -24.97 0.04 25.87
C LEU A 281 -26.31 -0.31 25.20
N THR A 282 -26.35 -0.34 23.86
CA THR A 282 -27.54 -0.71 23.09
C THR A 282 -27.99 -2.13 23.39
N VAL A 283 -27.07 -3.11 23.39
CA VAL A 283 -27.39 -4.51 23.72
C VAL A 283 -27.89 -4.63 25.17
N LEU A 284 -27.26 -3.93 26.12
CA LEU A 284 -27.71 -3.93 27.51
C LEU A 284 -29.12 -3.36 27.66
N LEU A 285 -29.42 -2.26 26.97
CA LEU A 285 -30.75 -1.64 26.99
C LEU A 285 -31.81 -2.53 26.34
N VAL A 286 -31.50 -3.14 25.19
CA VAL A 286 -32.38 -4.10 24.49
C VAL A 286 -32.71 -5.28 25.39
N LEU A 287 -31.70 -5.90 26.01
CA LEU A 287 -31.89 -6.99 26.96
C LEU A 287 -32.71 -6.56 28.18
N PHE A 288 -32.45 -5.37 28.71
CA PHE A 288 -33.19 -4.81 29.84
C PHE A 288 -34.68 -4.61 29.49
N VAL A 289 -34.98 -4.01 28.34
CA VAL A 289 -36.35 -3.79 27.87
C VAL A 289 -37.07 -5.11 27.62
N LEU A 290 -36.39 -6.11 27.05
CA LEU A 290 -36.96 -7.42 26.81
C LEU A 290 -37.24 -8.16 28.12
N LEU A 291 -36.33 -8.06 29.09
CA LEU A 291 -36.51 -8.61 30.44
C LEU A 291 -37.71 -7.98 31.16
N VAL A 292 -37.80 -6.65 31.19
CA VAL A 292 -38.90 -5.90 31.81
C VAL A 292 -40.23 -6.23 31.16
N ASN A 293 -40.30 -6.26 29.83
CA ASN A 293 -41.54 -6.61 29.12
C ASN A 293 -41.98 -8.06 29.36
N THR A 294 -41.03 -8.99 29.47
CA THR A 294 -41.33 -10.39 29.81
C THR A 294 -41.89 -10.51 31.23
N LEU A 295 -41.32 -9.78 32.20
CA LEU A 295 -41.85 -9.68 33.57
C LEU A 295 -43.26 -9.06 33.60
N LEU A 296 -43.54 -8.10 32.73
CA LEU A 296 -44.86 -7.45 32.56
C LEU A 296 -45.86 -8.27 31.75
N HIS A 297 -45.54 -9.53 31.40
CA HIS A 297 -46.41 -10.46 30.67
C HIS A 297 -46.87 -9.93 29.29
N ARG A 298 -46.07 -9.08 28.65
CA ARG A 298 -46.32 -8.62 27.28
C ARG A 298 -45.99 -9.74 26.28
N PRO A 299 -46.68 -9.81 25.13
CA PRO A 299 -46.35 -10.78 24.10
C PRO A 299 -44.91 -10.59 23.62
N LEU A 300 -44.18 -11.71 23.50
CA LEU A 300 -42.75 -11.72 23.17
C LEU A 300 -42.44 -11.03 21.85
N LEU A 301 -43.36 -11.15 20.87
CA LEU A 301 -43.21 -10.56 19.55
C LEU A 301 -43.28 -9.03 19.58
N GLU A 302 -44.27 -8.44 20.26
CA GLU A 302 -44.35 -6.96 20.43
C GLU A 302 -43.14 -6.42 21.18
N SER A 303 -42.71 -7.14 22.22
CA SER A 303 -41.57 -6.75 23.06
C SER A 303 -40.26 -6.76 22.28
N PHE A 304 -40.09 -7.75 21.40
CA PHE A 304 -38.93 -7.87 20.51
C PHE A 304 -38.93 -6.78 19.43
N LEU A 305 -40.07 -6.55 18.77
CA LEU A 305 -40.20 -5.48 17.76
C LEU A 305 -39.93 -4.10 18.37
N PHE A 306 -40.43 -3.84 19.59
CA PHE A 306 -40.16 -2.60 20.31
C PHE A 306 -38.67 -2.45 20.66
N ALA A 307 -38.01 -3.51 21.12
CA ALA A 307 -36.60 -3.48 21.45
C ALA A 307 -35.71 -3.24 20.22
N ILE A 308 -36.09 -3.77 19.05
CA ILE A 308 -35.40 -3.50 17.79
C ILE A 308 -35.59 -2.06 17.33
N ALA A 309 -36.81 -1.52 17.39
CA ALA A 309 -37.07 -0.12 17.06
C ALA A 309 -36.22 0.83 17.93
N LEU A 310 -36.08 0.51 19.22
CA LEU A 310 -35.20 1.24 20.14
C LEU A 310 -33.72 1.12 19.75
N ALA A 311 -33.26 -0.09 19.40
CA ALA A 311 -31.86 -0.32 18.99
C ALA A 311 -31.49 0.47 17.73
N VAL A 312 -32.38 0.48 16.73
CA VAL A 312 -32.19 1.25 15.50
C VAL A 312 -32.21 2.75 15.80
N GLY A 313 -33.18 3.23 16.59
CA GLY A 313 -33.26 4.64 16.97
C GLY A 313 -32.08 5.16 17.79
N LEU A 314 -31.35 4.28 18.47
CA LEU A 314 -30.16 4.61 19.26
C LEU A 314 -28.85 4.39 18.52
N THR A 315 -28.88 3.81 17.31
CA THR A 315 -27.67 3.62 16.53
C THR A 315 -27.18 4.97 16.00
N PRO A 316 -25.97 5.40 16.35
CA PRO A 316 -25.44 6.68 15.91
C PRO A 316 -24.87 6.57 14.50
N GLU A 317 -25.76 6.39 13.52
CA GLU A 317 -25.49 6.30 12.08
C GLU A 317 -24.71 7.52 11.54
N LEU A 318 -24.88 8.69 12.18
CA LEU A 318 -24.31 9.95 11.70
C LEU A 318 -22.85 10.19 12.13
N LEU A 319 -22.31 9.41 13.08
CA LEU A 319 -20.96 9.64 13.60
C LEU A 319 -19.86 9.55 12.53
N PRO A 320 -19.82 8.54 11.65
CA PRO A 320 -18.77 8.43 10.64
C PRO A 320 -18.77 9.62 9.67
N MET A 321 -19.96 10.12 9.32
CA MET A 321 -20.11 11.30 8.47
C MET A 321 -19.58 12.56 9.18
N ILE A 322 -20.00 12.80 10.43
CA ILE A 322 -19.57 13.97 11.21
C ILE A 322 -18.05 13.98 11.38
N VAL A 323 -17.46 12.83 11.69
CA VAL A 323 -16.01 12.64 11.79
C VAL A 323 -15.32 12.94 10.45
N SER A 324 -15.80 12.39 9.35
CA SER A 324 -15.20 12.61 8.03
C SER A 324 -15.24 14.09 7.60
N VAL A 325 -16.37 14.76 7.83
CA VAL A 325 -16.54 16.19 7.53
C VAL A 325 -15.65 17.07 8.41
N THR A 326 -15.54 16.77 9.71
CA THR A 326 -14.70 17.54 10.63
C THR A 326 -13.21 17.35 10.33
N LEU A 327 -12.79 16.12 10.01
CA LEU A 327 -11.41 15.81 9.62
C LEU A 327 -11.04 16.49 8.29
N SER A 328 -11.93 16.44 7.30
CA SER A 328 -11.75 17.10 6.00
C SER A 328 -11.62 18.62 6.16
N ARG A 329 -12.44 19.24 7.02
CA ARG A 329 -12.32 20.66 7.35
C ARG A 329 -11.02 21.00 8.08
N GLY A 330 -10.55 20.11 8.97
CA GLY A 330 -9.26 20.21 9.63
C GLY A 330 -8.09 20.17 8.64
N ALA A 331 -8.09 19.20 7.73
CA ALA A 331 -7.11 19.07 6.66
C ALA A 331 -7.09 20.32 5.75
N LEU A 332 -8.27 20.82 5.35
CA LEU A 332 -8.39 22.06 4.57
C LEU A 332 -7.89 23.30 5.33
N ARG A 333 -7.94 23.30 6.67
CA ARG A 333 -7.38 24.39 7.49
C ARG A 333 -5.85 24.29 7.55
N VAL A 334 -5.30 23.10 7.75
CA VAL A 334 -3.85 22.86 7.76
C VAL A 334 -3.24 23.17 6.39
N ALA A 335 -3.87 22.69 5.30
CA ALA A 335 -3.43 22.98 3.93
C ALA A 335 -3.40 24.49 3.65
N ARG A 336 -4.43 25.24 4.07
CA ARG A 336 -4.45 26.70 3.95
C ARG A 336 -3.36 27.39 4.78
N CYS A 337 -3.08 26.91 6.00
CA CYS A 337 -2.00 27.45 6.82
C CYS A 337 -0.62 27.16 6.21
N ALA A 338 -0.39 25.95 5.70
CA ALA A 338 0.84 25.59 5.00
C ALA A 338 1.06 26.45 3.75
N TRP A 339 0.00 26.66 2.95
CA TRP A 339 0.06 27.49 1.74
C TRP A 339 0.37 28.96 2.04
N ARG A 340 -0.10 29.48 3.19
CA ARG A 340 0.18 30.85 3.64
C ARG A 340 1.60 31.04 4.15
N ASN A 341 2.26 29.98 4.60
CA ASN A 341 3.63 30.04 5.13
C ASN A 341 4.71 29.86 4.03
N MET A 342 4.31 29.48 2.81
CA MET A 342 5.18 29.34 1.64
C MET A 342 5.16 30.58 0.71
N ARG A 343 4.36 31.61 1.05
CA ARG A 343 4.45 32.96 0.46
C ARG A 343 5.17 33.88 1.41
#